data_AF-A0A9W9A4E1-F1
#
_entry.id   AF-A0A9W9A4E1-F1
#
_cell.length_a   1.000
_cell.length_b   1.000
_cell.length_c   1.000
_cell.angle_alpha   90.00
_cell.angle_beta   90.00
_cell.angle_gamma   90.00
#
_symmetry.space_group_name_H-M   'P 1'
#
loop_
_entity.id
_entity.type
_entity.pdbx_description
1 polymer ?
#
loop_
_entity_poly.entity_id
_entity_poly.type
_entity_poly.pdbx_seq_one_letter_code
_entity_poly.pdbx_strand_id
1 'polypeptide(L)'
;MSKRSLPWSGTDEREYDEDYSPYTRVRLIMQNGRYEDELDLLRLKTAELQARVAELDHEIDEIINLDMDDVVSLKQDVHFYYHQYRRARLEALELREALAKSRTIGSNETTGHKPSDELILLRAELTELERQRNSDIKIIGSRGIKEVESAVSDMSNFREASPKGVLNGILEHKSSDEVIALRAQLGSQINSDVKESSGGIEVSPEGVASSDIQVFDNNTLSTQSFPPLDDNSALTRGTINAETCQTQTLCYPNDAPSFGWFFDAFDYLNVDLGSQYLTLLRYWVDHECKNQWKCSGDYREGFAKFRRPLLCNKWIRNRRYYRYQVDVDKDGCSSPGFTLELWAWWISLQPKWRSLTEDGILAPVKEFDDDLNSLGKHGKYGWVVLLACVKWWGIGLRQHLRDDKGDQTRQWDALVVDMTKILEGLVNGCISE
;
A
#
# COMPACT_ATOMS: atom_id res chain seq x y z
N MET A 1 7.81 -28.86 64.99
CA MET A 1 6.92 -28.69 63.83
C MET A 1 6.36 -30.06 63.46
N SER A 2 5.04 -30.20 63.51
CA SER A 2 4.31 -31.46 63.50
C SER A 2 4.07 -31.96 62.07
N LYS A 3 4.47 -33.19 61.75
CA LYS A 3 4.16 -33.86 60.48
C LYS A 3 2.77 -34.50 60.58
N ARG A 4 1.80 -34.01 59.81
CA ARG A 4 0.49 -34.68 59.63
C ARG A 4 0.66 -35.80 58.61
N SER A 5 0.52 -37.04 59.07
CA SER A 5 0.30 -38.22 58.24
C SER A 5 -1.17 -38.26 57.79
N LEU A 6 -1.41 -38.34 56.48
CA LEU A 6 -2.74 -38.57 55.91
C LEU A 6 -3.10 -40.06 55.99
N PRO A 7 -4.34 -40.42 56.39
CA PRO A 7 -4.79 -41.80 56.46
C PRO A 7 -5.45 -42.19 55.13
N TRP A 8 -4.69 -42.83 54.25
CA TRP A 8 -5.24 -43.59 53.12
C TRP A 8 -4.95 -45.06 53.33
N SER A 9 -5.60 -45.66 54.32
CA SER A 9 -5.60 -47.11 54.55
C SER A 9 -7.04 -47.57 54.65
N GLY A 10 -7.61 -48.01 53.54
CA GLY A 10 -8.96 -48.54 53.54
C GLY A 10 -9.67 -48.62 52.20
N THR A 11 -8.96 -48.72 51.08
CA THR A 11 -9.56 -49.14 49.81
C THR A 11 -9.12 -50.57 49.55
N ASP A 12 -10.11 -51.45 49.55
CA ASP A 12 -10.00 -52.90 49.39
C ASP A 12 -9.43 -53.23 47.99
N GLU A 13 -8.25 -53.87 47.95
CA GLU A 13 -7.48 -54.14 46.73
C GLU A 13 -8.05 -55.31 45.88
N ARG A 14 -9.27 -55.77 46.12
CA ARG A 14 -9.78 -57.04 45.53
C ARG A 14 -10.86 -56.92 44.48
N GLU A 15 -10.99 -55.76 43.83
CA GLU A 15 -11.96 -55.59 42.74
C GLU A 15 -11.45 -54.61 41.68
N TYR A 16 -10.23 -54.83 41.19
CA TYR A 16 -9.83 -54.27 39.91
C TYR A 16 -9.77 -55.40 38.89
N ASP A 17 -10.85 -55.50 38.13
CA ASP A 17 -11.00 -56.37 36.95
C ASP A 17 -9.84 -56.05 35.99
N GLU A 18 -8.89 -56.99 35.82
CA GLU A 18 -7.69 -56.82 35.01
C GLU A 18 -8.00 -56.49 33.54
N ASP A 19 -9.24 -56.75 33.10
CA ASP A 19 -9.70 -56.55 31.73
C ASP A 19 -10.27 -55.14 31.44
N TYR A 20 -10.47 -54.28 32.44
CA TYR A 20 -11.14 -52.98 32.23
C TYR A 20 -10.34 -51.78 32.75
N SER A 21 -9.06 -51.74 32.42
CA SER A 21 -8.28 -50.51 32.56
C SER A 21 -7.96 -49.94 31.17
N PRO A 22 -8.52 -48.77 30.80
CA PRO A 22 -8.11 -48.02 29.61
C PRO A 22 -6.59 -47.80 29.56
N TYR A 23 -5.93 -47.83 30.72
CA TYR A 23 -4.48 -47.71 30.84
C TYR A 23 -3.71 -48.94 30.38
N THR A 24 -4.27 -50.16 30.42
CA THR A 24 -3.57 -51.37 29.95
C THR A 24 -3.44 -51.38 28.43
N ARG A 25 -4.48 -50.91 27.71
CA ARG A 25 -4.46 -50.78 26.25
C ARG A 25 -3.51 -49.68 25.79
N VAL A 26 -3.50 -48.54 26.49
CA VAL A 26 -2.52 -47.46 26.25
C VAL A 26 -1.09 -47.96 26.53
N ARG A 27 -0.88 -48.74 27.60
CA ARG A 27 0.44 -49.30 27.94
C ARG A 27 0.95 -50.31 26.91
N LEU A 28 0.08 -51.15 26.34
CA LEU A 28 0.43 -52.08 25.26
C LEU A 28 0.74 -51.36 23.94
N ILE A 29 0.06 -50.24 23.65
CA ILE A 29 0.37 -49.39 22.49
C ILE A 29 1.70 -48.66 22.70
N MET A 30 1.96 -48.15 23.92
CA MET A 30 3.23 -47.51 24.28
C MET A 30 4.43 -48.47 24.25
N GLN A 31 4.22 -49.76 24.52
CA GLN A 31 5.31 -50.77 24.50
C GLN A 31 5.73 -51.22 23.11
N ASN A 32 4.92 -51.01 22.07
CA ASN A 32 5.20 -51.54 20.73
C ASN A 32 5.95 -50.57 19.81
N GLY A 33 6.38 -49.39 20.28
CA GLY A 33 7.13 -48.41 19.49
C GLY A 33 6.36 -47.74 18.34
N ARG A 34 5.17 -48.25 17.98
CA ARG A 34 4.34 -47.76 16.86
C ARG A 34 3.71 -46.37 17.08
N TYR A 35 3.80 -45.83 18.29
CA TYR A 35 3.24 -44.51 18.61
C TYR A 35 4.06 -43.37 18.00
N GLU A 36 5.39 -43.49 17.98
CA GLU A 36 6.25 -42.46 17.39
C GLU A 36 6.02 -42.36 15.88
N ASP A 37 5.85 -43.50 15.19
CA ASP A 37 5.53 -43.53 13.76
C ASP A 37 4.18 -42.85 13.45
N GLU A 38 3.16 -43.06 14.30
CA GLU A 38 1.85 -42.43 14.14
C GLU A 38 1.88 -40.93 14.48
N LEU A 39 2.67 -40.54 15.48
CA LEU A 39 2.88 -39.14 15.86
C LEU A 39 3.60 -38.37 14.75
N ASP A 40 4.62 -38.96 14.13
CA ASP A 40 5.35 -38.37 13.01
C ASP A 40 4.48 -38.27 11.75
N LEU A 41 3.62 -39.26 11.50
CA LEU A 41 2.62 -39.18 10.43
C LEU A 41 1.62 -38.03 10.67
N LEU A 42 1.16 -37.86 11.91
CA LEU A 42 0.26 -36.76 12.28
C LEU A 42 0.96 -35.40 12.13
N ARG A 43 2.22 -35.27 12.58
CA ARG A 43 3.02 -34.05 12.40
C ARG A 43 3.20 -33.70 10.92
N LEU A 44 3.53 -34.69 10.09
CA LEU A 44 3.67 -34.50 8.64
C LEU A 44 2.36 -34.01 8.02
N LYS A 45 1.23 -34.63 8.38
CA LYS A 45 -0.10 -34.24 7.89
C LYS A 45 -0.52 -32.85 8.38
N THR A 46 -0.19 -32.49 9.62
CA THR A 46 -0.40 -31.13 10.14
C THR A 46 0.41 -30.11 9.36
N ALA A 47 1.68 -30.39 9.05
CA ALA A 47 2.51 -29.50 8.24
C ALA A 47 1.98 -29.34 6.81
N GLU A 48 1.52 -30.42 6.18
CA GLU A 48 0.88 -30.38 4.85
C GLU A 48 -0.38 -29.51 4.85
N LEU A 49 -1.26 -29.70 5.85
CA LEU A 49 -2.47 -28.88 5.99
C LEU A 49 -2.13 -27.40 6.25
N GLN A 50 -1.12 -27.10 7.07
CA GLN A 50 -0.66 -25.73 7.29
C GLN A 50 -0.13 -25.09 6.00
N ALA A 51 0.63 -25.82 5.19
CA ALA A 51 1.09 -25.33 3.89
C ALA A 51 -0.09 -25.02 2.95
N ARG A 52 -1.11 -25.89 2.92
CA ARG A 52 -2.30 -25.68 2.09
C ARG A 52 -3.14 -24.49 2.57
N VAL A 53 -3.25 -24.26 3.87
CA VAL A 53 -3.93 -23.08 4.43
C VAL A 53 -3.20 -21.81 3.98
N ALA A 54 -1.86 -21.77 4.06
CA ALA A 54 -1.08 -20.61 3.62
C ALA A 54 -1.22 -20.33 2.10
N GLU A 55 -1.33 -21.37 1.28
CA GLU A 55 -1.60 -21.23 -0.16
C GLU A 55 -2.99 -20.65 -0.43
N LEU A 56 -4.03 -21.14 0.26
CA LEU A 56 -5.39 -20.62 0.14
C LEU A 56 -5.51 -19.17 0.63
N ASP A 57 -4.84 -18.82 1.73
CA ASP A 57 -4.79 -17.43 2.20
C ASP A 57 -4.17 -16.51 1.15
N HIS A 58 -3.14 -16.99 0.43
CA HIS A 58 -2.54 -16.24 -0.67
C HIS A 58 -3.49 -16.09 -1.87
N GLU A 59 -4.20 -17.15 -2.27
CA GLU A 59 -5.20 -17.10 -3.34
C GLU A 59 -6.36 -16.14 -3.00
N ILE A 60 -6.84 -16.16 -1.75
CA ILE A 60 -7.89 -15.24 -1.28
C ILE A 60 -7.40 -13.80 -1.37
N ASP A 61 -6.17 -13.52 -0.94
CA ASP A 61 -5.57 -12.19 -1.08
C ASP A 61 -5.47 -11.76 -2.54
N GLU A 62 -5.09 -12.65 -3.47
CA GLU A 62 -5.07 -12.33 -4.91
C GLU A 62 -6.46 -11.99 -5.45
N ILE A 63 -7.48 -12.78 -5.12
CA ILE A 63 -8.87 -12.54 -5.56
C ILE A 63 -9.40 -11.21 -5.01
N ILE A 64 -9.23 -10.95 -3.72
CA ILE A 64 -9.67 -9.70 -3.09
C ILE A 64 -8.98 -8.50 -3.73
N ASN A 65 -7.70 -8.62 -4.08
CA ASN A 65 -6.97 -7.55 -4.76
C ASN A 65 -7.45 -7.32 -6.19
N LEU A 66 -7.80 -8.38 -6.94
CA LEU A 66 -8.33 -8.27 -8.31
C LEU A 66 -9.70 -7.55 -8.34
N ASP A 67 -10.66 -7.96 -7.51
CA ASP A 67 -11.99 -7.34 -7.47
C ASP A 67 -11.92 -5.87 -6.99
N MET A 68 -11.01 -5.59 -6.06
CA MET A 68 -10.73 -4.23 -5.61
C MET A 68 -10.20 -3.36 -6.76
N ASP A 69 -9.33 -3.87 -7.63
CA ASP A 69 -8.78 -3.07 -8.73
C ASP A 69 -9.87 -2.64 -9.72
N ASP A 70 -10.84 -3.52 -10.03
CA ASP A 70 -11.98 -3.25 -10.91
C ASP A 70 -12.97 -2.24 -10.32
N VAL A 71 -13.40 -2.44 -9.06
CA VAL A 71 -14.29 -1.49 -8.36
C VAL A 71 -13.66 -0.11 -8.29
N VAL A 72 -12.36 -0.10 -8.01
CA VAL A 72 -11.64 1.14 -7.88
C VAL A 72 -11.53 1.76 -9.30
N SER A 73 -11.29 0.99 -10.37
CA SER A 73 -11.21 1.43 -11.78
C SER A 73 -12.49 2.12 -12.22
N LEU A 74 -13.63 1.48 -11.98
CA LEU A 74 -14.95 2.04 -12.25
C LEU A 74 -15.17 3.39 -11.54
N LYS A 75 -14.77 3.49 -10.27
CA LYS A 75 -14.87 4.76 -9.53
C LYS A 75 -13.91 5.84 -10.08
N GLN A 76 -12.81 5.47 -10.74
CA GLN A 76 -11.93 6.40 -11.46
C GLN A 76 -12.63 6.98 -12.69
N ASP A 77 -13.24 6.13 -13.49
CA ASP A 77 -14.00 6.54 -14.67
C ASP A 77 -15.16 7.45 -14.30
N VAL A 78 -15.87 7.14 -13.20
CA VAL A 78 -16.92 8.00 -12.67
C VAL A 78 -16.39 9.36 -12.23
N HIS A 79 -15.24 9.43 -11.54
CA HIS A 79 -14.65 10.70 -11.12
C HIS A 79 -14.14 11.53 -12.31
N PHE A 80 -13.46 10.89 -13.25
CA PHE A 80 -13.00 11.52 -14.48
C PHE A 80 -14.18 12.10 -15.27
N TYR A 81 -15.26 11.33 -15.40
CA TYR A 81 -16.49 11.78 -16.05
C TYR A 81 -17.15 12.94 -15.29
N TYR A 82 -17.21 12.87 -13.97
CA TYR A 82 -17.76 13.96 -13.14
C TYR A 82 -16.95 15.26 -13.31
N HIS A 83 -15.62 15.16 -13.43
CA HIS A 83 -14.76 16.31 -13.68
C HIS A 83 -15.00 16.91 -15.07
N GLN A 84 -15.05 16.08 -16.11
CA GLN A 84 -15.39 16.54 -17.47
C GLN A 84 -16.77 17.20 -17.51
N TYR A 85 -17.77 16.59 -16.87
CA TYR A 85 -19.12 17.14 -16.76
C TYR A 85 -19.12 18.51 -16.06
N ARG A 86 -18.38 18.66 -14.95
CA ARG A 86 -18.28 19.93 -14.22
C ARG A 86 -17.65 21.01 -15.09
N ARG A 87 -16.60 20.69 -15.84
CA ARG A 87 -15.92 21.62 -16.75
C ARG A 87 -16.85 22.08 -17.88
N ALA A 88 -17.47 21.14 -18.60
CA ALA A 88 -18.41 21.45 -19.67
C ALA A 88 -19.60 22.29 -19.17
N ARG A 89 -20.05 22.05 -17.93
CA ARG A 89 -21.10 22.86 -17.29
C ARG A 89 -20.66 24.31 -17.03
N LEU A 90 -19.41 24.53 -16.62
CA LEU A 90 -18.88 25.88 -16.42
C LEU A 90 -18.73 26.63 -17.76
N GLU A 91 -18.18 25.97 -18.78
CA GLU A 91 -18.07 26.53 -20.13
C GLU A 91 -19.46 26.92 -20.69
N ALA A 92 -20.48 26.08 -20.49
CA ALA A 92 -21.85 26.41 -20.87
C ALA A 92 -22.46 27.60 -20.11
N LEU A 93 -22.08 27.82 -18.84
CA LEU A 93 -22.51 28.98 -18.07
C LEU A 93 -21.83 30.26 -18.55
N GLU A 94 -20.52 30.21 -18.84
CA GLU A 94 -19.76 31.32 -19.40
C GLU A 94 -20.31 31.76 -20.77
N LEU A 95 -20.61 30.80 -21.66
CA LEU A 95 -21.25 31.09 -22.95
C LEU A 95 -22.63 31.74 -22.79
N ARG A 96 -23.43 31.28 -21.82
CA ARG A 96 -24.73 31.92 -21.51
C ARG A 96 -24.59 33.34 -21.01
N GLU A 97 -23.59 33.61 -20.18
CA GLU A 97 -23.30 34.96 -19.70
C GLU A 97 -22.83 35.88 -20.84
N ALA A 98 -21.95 35.38 -21.72
CA ALA A 98 -21.50 36.11 -22.91
C ALA A 98 -22.68 36.46 -23.84
N LEU A 99 -23.61 35.53 -24.06
CA LEU A 99 -24.84 35.77 -24.81
C LEU A 99 -25.78 36.79 -24.15
N ALA A 100 -25.83 36.82 -22.81
CA ALA A 100 -26.62 37.82 -22.10
C ALA A 100 -26.02 39.22 -22.26
N LYS A 101 -24.69 39.34 -22.15
CA LYS A 101 -23.96 40.60 -22.37
C LYS A 101 -24.16 41.13 -23.79
N SER A 102 -24.05 40.28 -24.82
CA SER A 102 -24.23 40.71 -26.21
C SER A 102 -25.67 41.20 -26.49
N ARG A 103 -26.69 40.59 -25.86
CA ARG A 103 -28.08 41.11 -25.92
C ARG A 103 -28.24 42.49 -25.30
N THR A 104 -27.61 42.77 -24.15
CA THR A 104 -27.72 44.09 -23.49
C THR A 104 -27.06 45.21 -24.28
N ILE A 105 -25.99 44.90 -25.03
CA ILE A 105 -25.28 45.87 -25.88
C ILE A 105 -26.16 46.23 -27.09
N GLY A 106 -26.78 45.23 -27.73
CA GLY A 106 -27.64 45.45 -28.91
C GLY A 106 -28.96 46.19 -28.63
N SER A 107 -29.47 46.19 -27.40
CA SER A 107 -30.72 46.91 -27.06
C SER A 107 -30.57 48.43 -26.93
N ASN A 108 -29.35 48.96 -26.86
CA ASN A 108 -29.11 50.40 -26.74
C ASN A 108 -28.95 51.12 -28.09
N GLU A 109 -28.78 50.37 -29.19
CA GLU A 109 -28.71 50.92 -30.55
C GLU A 109 -30.06 50.77 -31.27
N THR A 110 -30.89 51.81 -31.20
CA THR A 110 -32.27 51.88 -31.75
C THR A 110 -32.34 52.00 -33.28
N THR A 111 -31.37 51.46 -34.01
CA THR A 111 -31.45 51.38 -35.48
C THR A 111 -31.67 49.92 -35.87
N GLY A 112 -32.73 49.66 -36.64
CA GLY A 112 -33.22 48.33 -37.00
C GLY A 112 -32.21 47.52 -37.81
N HIS A 113 -31.16 47.03 -37.15
CA HIS A 113 -30.16 46.15 -37.73
C HIS A 113 -30.55 44.70 -37.46
N LYS A 114 -30.46 43.91 -38.52
CA LYS A 114 -30.61 42.46 -38.48
C LYS A 114 -29.68 41.90 -37.39
N PRO A 115 -30.10 40.84 -36.66
CA PRO A 115 -29.25 40.21 -35.66
C PRO A 115 -27.88 39.91 -36.28
N SER A 116 -26.81 40.43 -35.67
CA SER A 116 -25.42 40.24 -36.13
C SER A 116 -25.18 38.76 -36.43
N ASP A 117 -24.55 38.45 -37.56
CA ASP A 117 -24.23 37.08 -38.00
C ASP A 117 -23.49 36.29 -36.89
N GLU A 118 -22.77 36.99 -36.01
CA GLU A 118 -22.09 36.44 -34.84
C GLU A 118 -23.04 35.82 -33.79
N LEU A 119 -24.21 36.42 -33.57
CA LEU A 119 -25.24 35.87 -32.66
C LEU A 119 -25.90 34.61 -33.23
N ILE A 120 -25.97 34.50 -34.56
CA ILE A 120 -26.50 33.32 -35.26
C ILE A 120 -25.48 32.19 -35.13
N LEU A 121 -24.20 32.47 -35.34
CA LEU A 121 -23.10 31.51 -35.16
C LEU A 121 -23.03 30.98 -33.72
N LEU A 122 -23.06 31.84 -32.71
CA LEU A 122 -23.01 31.41 -31.30
C LEU A 122 -24.21 30.56 -30.90
N ARG A 123 -25.42 30.82 -31.43
CA ARG A 123 -26.59 29.97 -31.18
C ARG A 123 -26.44 28.59 -31.82
N ALA A 124 -25.91 28.52 -33.03
CA ALA A 124 -25.65 27.27 -33.73
C ALA A 124 -24.60 26.43 -32.98
N GLU A 125 -23.53 27.05 -32.50
CA GLU A 125 -22.49 26.38 -31.70
C GLU A 125 -23.05 25.82 -30.39
N LEU A 126 -23.89 26.59 -29.68
CA LEU A 126 -24.51 26.14 -28.43
C LEU A 126 -25.47 24.95 -28.66
N THR A 127 -26.22 24.97 -29.76
CA THR A 127 -27.10 23.83 -30.12
C THR A 127 -26.30 22.59 -30.49
N GLU A 128 -25.16 22.75 -31.17
CA GLU A 128 -24.28 21.62 -31.50
C GLU A 128 -23.62 21.03 -30.26
N LEU A 129 -23.13 21.86 -29.33
CA LEU A 129 -22.59 21.39 -28.05
C LEU A 129 -23.64 20.65 -27.21
N GLU A 130 -24.90 21.12 -27.18
CA GLU A 130 -25.99 20.41 -26.51
C GLU A 130 -26.32 19.07 -27.19
N ARG A 131 -26.28 19.02 -28.53
CA ARG A 131 -26.47 17.78 -29.31
C ARG A 131 -25.35 16.78 -29.05
N GLN A 132 -24.10 17.23 -29.08
CA GLN A 132 -22.91 16.45 -28.78
C GLN A 132 -22.99 15.87 -27.36
N ARG A 133 -23.29 16.71 -26.36
CA ARG A 133 -23.49 16.28 -24.97
C ARG A 133 -24.54 15.19 -24.83
N ASN A 134 -25.70 15.36 -25.46
CA ASN A 134 -26.79 14.39 -25.37
C ASN A 134 -26.43 13.07 -26.10
N SER A 135 -25.65 13.15 -27.18
CA SER A 135 -25.11 11.98 -27.89
C SER A 135 -24.12 11.22 -27.02
N ASP A 136 -23.18 11.92 -26.38
CA ASP A 136 -22.15 11.32 -25.54
C ASP A 136 -22.77 10.65 -24.29
N ILE A 137 -23.73 11.31 -23.63
CA ILE A 137 -24.49 10.72 -22.52
C ILE A 137 -25.19 9.44 -22.97
N LYS A 138 -25.78 9.42 -24.16
CA LYS A 138 -26.49 8.25 -24.69
C LYS A 138 -25.52 7.10 -24.99
N ILE A 139 -24.41 7.36 -25.68
CA ILE A 139 -23.41 6.34 -26.03
C ILE A 139 -22.81 5.73 -24.76
N ILE A 140 -22.42 6.58 -23.80
CA ILE A 140 -21.77 6.16 -22.57
C ILE A 140 -22.74 5.43 -21.65
N GLY A 141 -23.96 5.94 -21.49
CA GLY A 141 -25.01 5.25 -20.72
C GLY A 141 -25.31 3.87 -21.30
N SER A 142 -25.37 3.75 -22.63
CA SER A 142 -25.57 2.46 -23.31
C SER A 142 -24.39 1.49 -23.09
N ARG A 143 -23.16 2.01 -23.06
CA ARG A 143 -21.94 1.20 -22.87
C ARG A 143 -21.81 0.72 -21.44
N GLY A 144 -21.99 1.62 -20.46
CA GLY A 144 -21.90 1.28 -19.03
C GLY A 144 -22.97 0.27 -18.62
N ILE A 145 -24.20 0.39 -19.13
CA ILE A 145 -25.26 -0.60 -18.88
C ILE A 145 -24.85 -1.98 -19.45
N LYS A 146 -24.33 -2.04 -20.68
CA LYS A 146 -23.89 -3.31 -21.29
C LYS A 146 -22.70 -3.95 -20.59
N GLU A 147 -21.74 -3.16 -20.12
CA GLU A 147 -20.57 -3.67 -19.39
C GLU A 147 -20.99 -4.21 -18.01
N VAL A 148 -21.90 -3.53 -17.31
CA VAL A 148 -22.48 -4.03 -16.06
C VAL A 148 -23.33 -5.27 -16.29
N GLU A 149 -24.17 -5.30 -17.33
CA GLU A 149 -24.95 -6.49 -17.68
C GLU A 149 -24.05 -7.68 -18.03
N SER A 150 -22.96 -7.47 -18.78
CA SER A 150 -21.97 -8.50 -19.09
C SER A 150 -21.29 -9.02 -17.83
N ALA A 151 -20.79 -8.12 -16.96
CA ALA A 151 -20.11 -8.51 -15.72
C ALA A 151 -21.05 -9.26 -14.77
N VAL A 152 -22.31 -8.83 -14.65
CA VAL A 152 -23.32 -9.54 -13.85
C VAL A 152 -23.62 -10.92 -14.45
N SER A 153 -23.63 -11.04 -15.78
CA SER A 153 -23.81 -12.34 -16.44
C SER A 153 -22.63 -13.27 -16.20
N ASP A 154 -21.39 -12.76 -16.28
CA ASP A 154 -20.17 -13.53 -16.03
C ASP A 154 -20.07 -13.99 -14.57
N MET A 155 -20.41 -13.11 -13.61
CA MET A 155 -20.50 -13.47 -12.19
C MET A 155 -21.59 -14.52 -11.92
N SER A 156 -22.70 -14.50 -12.66
CA SER A 156 -23.78 -15.49 -12.52
C SER A 156 -23.33 -16.87 -13.01
N ASN A 157 -22.55 -16.91 -14.11
CA ASN A 157 -21.94 -18.14 -14.61
C ASN A 157 -20.90 -18.70 -13.62
N PHE A 158 -20.15 -17.84 -12.93
CA PHE A 158 -19.20 -18.25 -11.90
C PHE A 158 -19.89 -18.80 -10.64
N ARG A 159 -21.08 -18.30 -10.31
CA ARG A 159 -21.87 -18.76 -9.14
C ARG A 159 -22.55 -20.11 -9.38
N GLU A 160 -22.87 -20.43 -10.63
CA GLU A 160 -23.37 -21.76 -11.02
C GLU A 160 -22.25 -22.82 -11.09
N ALA A 161 -20.99 -22.41 -11.25
CA ALA A 161 -19.81 -23.21 -10.93
C ALA A 161 -19.63 -23.33 -9.39
N SER A 162 -20.63 -23.94 -8.75
CA SER A 162 -20.69 -24.20 -7.31
C SER A 162 -19.46 -24.97 -6.80
N PRO A 163 -19.07 -24.84 -5.51
CA PRO A 163 -18.11 -25.73 -4.85
C PRO A 163 -18.40 -27.23 -5.03
N LYS A 164 -19.65 -27.58 -5.37
CA LYS A 164 -20.07 -28.93 -5.76
C LYS A 164 -19.40 -29.45 -7.03
N GLY A 165 -19.06 -28.59 -8.00
CA GLY A 165 -18.35 -28.97 -9.23
C GLY A 165 -16.90 -29.36 -8.96
N VAL A 166 -16.22 -28.62 -8.07
CA VAL A 166 -14.85 -28.92 -7.62
C VAL A 166 -14.82 -30.19 -6.75
N LEU A 167 -15.80 -30.37 -5.86
CA LEU A 167 -15.95 -31.59 -5.07
C LEU A 167 -16.27 -32.83 -5.93
N ASN A 168 -17.09 -32.70 -6.97
CA ASN A 168 -17.39 -33.81 -7.87
C ASN A 168 -16.20 -34.17 -8.77
N GLY A 169 -15.41 -33.18 -9.24
CA GLY A 169 -14.17 -33.45 -10.00
C GLY A 169 -13.10 -34.17 -9.18
N ILE A 170 -13.05 -33.95 -7.86
CA ILE A 170 -12.15 -34.67 -6.94
C ILE A 170 -12.67 -36.09 -6.64
N LEU A 171 -13.99 -36.30 -6.64
CA LEU A 171 -14.59 -37.62 -6.42
C LEU A 171 -14.49 -38.55 -7.63
N GLU A 172 -14.45 -38.03 -8.86
CA GLU A 172 -14.31 -38.85 -10.07
C GLU A 172 -12.87 -39.31 -10.35
N HIS A 173 -11.86 -38.73 -9.68
CA HIS A 173 -10.46 -39.09 -9.87
C HIS A 173 -9.91 -40.17 -8.92
N LYS A 174 -10.73 -40.74 -8.03
CA LYS A 174 -10.35 -41.89 -7.21
C LYS A 174 -11.12 -43.13 -7.64
N SER A 175 -10.39 -44.20 -7.95
CA SER A 175 -10.95 -45.50 -8.36
C SER A 175 -12.06 -45.92 -7.39
N SER A 176 -13.20 -46.34 -7.96
CA SER A 176 -14.39 -46.79 -7.21
C SER A 176 -14.04 -47.85 -6.14
N ASP A 177 -12.97 -48.61 -6.36
CA ASP A 177 -12.51 -49.66 -5.45
C ASP A 177 -11.90 -49.12 -4.13
N GLU A 178 -11.25 -47.95 -4.15
CA GLU A 178 -10.69 -47.33 -2.92
C GLU A 178 -11.80 -46.78 -2.01
N VAL A 179 -12.85 -46.22 -2.61
CA VAL A 179 -13.99 -45.67 -1.84
C VAL A 179 -14.81 -46.80 -1.20
N ILE A 180 -14.92 -47.96 -1.85
CA ILE A 180 -15.59 -49.14 -1.30
C ILE A 180 -14.76 -49.74 -0.15
N ALA A 181 -13.43 -49.80 -0.27
CA ALA A 181 -12.54 -50.27 0.79
C ALA A 181 -12.60 -49.37 2.05
N LEU A 182 -12.62 -48.06 1.87
CA LEU A 182 -12.72 -47.10 2.98
C LEU A 182 -14.11 -47.14 3.66
N ARG A 183 -15.19 -47.37 2.91
CA ARG A 183 -16.54 -47.55 3.48
C ARG A 183 -16.66 -48.84 4.29
N ALA A 184 -16.00 -49.92 3.86
CA ALA A 184 -15.94 -51.18 4.59
C ALA A 184 -15.14 -51.05 5.91
N GLN A 185 -14.06 -50.27 5.90
CA GLN A 185 -13.27 -49.97 7.10
C GLN A 185 -14.04 -49.12 8.11
N LEU A 186 -14.78 -48.10 7.64
CA LEU A 186 -15.53 -47.20 8.53
C LEU A 186 -16.81 -47.85 9.09
N GLY A 187 -17.46 -48.75 8.34
CA GLY A 187 -18.61 -49.51 8.81
C GLY A 187 -18.30 -50.52 9.92
N SER A 188 -17.05 -51.00 9.98
CA SER A 188 -16.57 -51.90 11.05
C SER A 188 -16.37 -51.21 12.39
N GLN A 189 -16.24 -49.87 12.41
CA GLN A 189 -15.78 -49.13 13.59
C GLN A 189 -16.91 -48.43 14.35
N ILE A 190 -18.12 -48.38 13.77
CA ILE A 190 -19.28 -47.67 14.34
C ILE A 190 -20.21 -48.61 15.13
N ASN A 191 -20.07 -49.93 15.01
CA ASN A 191 -20.97 -50.89 15.65
C ASN A 191 -20.53 -51.38 17.06
N SER A 192 -19.45 -50.87 17.65
CA SER A 192 -18.99 -51.34 18.97
C SER A 192 -19.27 -50.42 20.16
N ASP A 193 -19.59 -49.13 19.99
CA ASP A 193 -19.69 -48.22 21.13
C ASP A 193 -20.85 -47.22 21.01
N VAL A 194 -22.07 -47.69 21.26
CA VAL A 194 -23.17 -46.83 21.73
C VAL A 194 -23.92 -47.56 22.84
N LYS A 195 -23.47 -47.39 24.08
CA LYS A 195 -24.35 -47.44 25.26
C LYS A 195 -23.80 -46.58 26.41
N GLU A 196 -24.63 -45.62 26.79
CA GLU A 196 -24.69 -44.92 28.07
C GLU A 196 -23.47 -44.11 28.54
N SER A 197 -23.59 -42.78 28.53
CA SER A 197 -23.74 -42.03 29.78
C SER A 197 -23.94 -40.54 29.50
N SER A 198 -25.10 -40.05 29.92
CA SER A 198 -25.46 -38.66 30.04
C SER A 198 -24.90 -38.08 31.34
N GLY A 199 -24.19 -36.96 31.29
CA GLY A 199 -23.83 -36.20 32.48
C GLY A 199 -23.24 -34.85 32.12
N GLY A 200 -24.03 -33.78 32.30
CA GLY A 200 -23.60 -32.41 32.07
C GLY A 200 -22.60 -31.94 33.11
N ILE A 201 -21.70 -31.04 32.70
CA ILE A 201 -20.79 -30.33 33.60
C ILE A 201 -20.88 -28.83 33.30
N GLU A 202 -21.12 -28.11 34.40
CA GLU A 202 -21.16 -26.66 34.58
C GLU A 202 -19.88 -25.95 34.13
N VAL A 203 -20.09 -24.74 33.61
CA VAL A 203 -19.06 -23.76 33.32
C VAL A 203 -18.80 -22.92 34.58
N SER A 204 -17.54 -22.80 34.99
CA SER A 204 -17.06 -21.63 35.76
C SER A 204 -15.64 -21.27 35.36
N PRO A 205 -15.30 -19.97 35.23
CA PRO A 205 -13.99 -19.50 34.79
C PRO A 205 -13.19 -18.92 35.96
N GLU A 206 -11.90 -19.26 36.10
CA GLU A 206 -10.93 -18.46 36.87
C GLU A 206 -9.48 -18.88 36.62
N GLY A 207 -8.57 -17.90 36.63
CA GLY A 207 -7.09 -18.05 36.65
C GLY A 207 -6.41 -17.64 35.34
N VAL A 208 -5.93 -16.41 35.14
CA VAL A 208 -4.79 -15.68 35.78
C VAL A 208 -3.43 -16.38 35.61
N ALA A 209 -2.63 -15.86 34.67
CA ALA A 209 -1.16 -15.88 34.64
C ALA A 209 -0.72 -14.72 33.71
N SER A 210 -0.33 -13.55 34.21
CA SER A 210 0.99 -13.20 34.78
C SER A 210 2.15 -13.64 33.88
N SER A 211 2.58 -12.72 33.01
CA SER A 211 3.81 -12.84 32.23
C SER A 211 4.71 -11.67 32.59
N ASP A 212 5.79 -11.97 33.29
CA ASP A 212 6.89 -11.06 33.58
C ASP A 212 7.61 -10.71 32.28
N ILE A 213 7.57 -9.43 31.91
CA ILE A 213 8.39 -8.87 30.83
C ILE A 213 9.62 -8.23 31.48
N GLN A 214 10.78 -8.82 31.22
CA GLN A 214 12.08 -8.25 31.55
C GLN A 214 12.34 -7.02 30.68
N VAL A 215 12.37 -5.86 31.32
CA VAL A 215 12.84 -4.60 30.74
C VAL A 215 14.36 -4.63 30.70
N PHE A 216 14.93 -4.55 29.50
CA PHE A 216 16.36 -4.31 29.31
C PHE A 216 16.64 -2.81 29.43
N ASP A 217 17.31 -2.42 30.52
CA ASP A 217 17.87 -1.09 30.72
C ASP A 217 19.14 -0.92 29.86
N ASN A 218 19.05 -0.15 28.79
CA ASN A 218 20.22 0.36 28.05
C ASN A 218 20.33 1.86 28.28
N ASN A 219 21.05 2.24 29.34
CA ASN A 219 21.45 3.63 29.60
C ASN A 219 22.94 3.70 29.89
N THR A 220 23.76 4.00 28.88
CA THR A 220 25.10 4.55 29.08
C THR A 220 25.54 5.37 27.86
N LEU A 221 24.99 6.58 27.71
CA LEU A 221 25.59 7.60 26.84
C LEU A 221 26.62 8.38 27.66
N SER A 222 27.89 8.27 27.26
CA SER A 222 28.99 9.09 27.77
C SER A 222 28.87 10.51 27.26
N THR A 223 28.61 11.44 28.17
CA THR A 223 28.69 12.89 27.97
C THR A 223 30.14 13.31 27.72
N GLN A 224 30.50 13.61 26.47
CA GLN A 224 31.71 14.36 26.17
C GLN A 224 31.46 15.86 26.35
N SER A 225 32.30 16.48 27.17
CA SER A 225 32.31 17.92 27.46
C SER A 225 33.04 18.68 26.36
N PHE A 226 32.42 19.75 25.86
CA PHE A 226 33.06 20.75 25.00
C PHE A 226 33.41 22.02 25.80
N PRO A 227 34.47 22.76 25.43
CA PRO A 227 34.92 23.94 26.14
C PRO A 227 34.01 25.16 25.90
N PRO A 228 34.03 26.15 26.81
CA PRO A 228 33.18 27.33 26.73
C PRO A 228 33.65 28.27 25.61
N LEU A 229 32.69 28.75 24.81
CA LEU A 229 32.90 29.79 23.82
C LEU A 229 32.61 31.15 24.46
N ASP A 230 33.57 32.05 24.34
CA ASP A 230 33.53 33.41 24.89
C ASP A 230 32.40 34.24 24.27
N ASP A 231 31.56 34.74 25.16
CA ASP A 231 30.42 35.61 24.94
C ASP A 231 30.93 37.06 24.84
N ASN A 232 30.91 37.65 23.65
CA ASN A 232 30.86 39.12 23.45
C ASN A 232 30.68 39.47 21.97
N SER A 233 29.42 39.61 21.53
CA SER A 233 29.12 40.46 20.36
C SER A 233 27.79 41.17 20.55
N ALA A 234 27.90 42.49 20.59
CA ALA A 234 26.86 43.44 20.88
C ALA A 234 25.69 43.32 19.89
N LEU A 235 24.50 43.23 20.47
CA LEU A 235 23.20 43.11 19.83
C LEU A 235 22.81 44.44 19.13
N THR A 236 23.16 44.60 17.86
CA THR A 236 22.47 45.57 17.00
C THR A 236 21.10 44.99 16.61
N ARG A 237 20.03 45.54 17.19
CA ARG A 237 18.64 45.33 16.75
C ARG A 237 18.49 45.82 15.30
N GLY A 238 18.79 44.94 14.34
CA GLY A 238 18.42 45.11 12.95
C GLY A 238 16.93 44.85 12.79
N THR A 239 16.20 45.85 12.32
CA THR A 239 14.83 45.75 11.83
C THR A 239 14.76 44.64 10.79
N ILE A 240 14.23 43.48 11.17
CA ILE A 240 14.02 42.34 10.28
C ILE A 240 12.86 42.73 9.37
N ASN A 241 13.18 43.22 8.18
CA ASN A 241 12.19 43.40 7.13
C ASN A 241 11.60 42.02 6.84
N ALA A 242 10.28 41.89 6.98
CA ALA A 242 9.54 40.70 6.59
C ALA A 242 9.59 40.57 5.05
N GLU A 243 10.75 40.14 4.55
CA GLU A 243 10.91 39.72 3.16
C GLU A 243 9.90 38.60 2.92
N THR A 244 9.00 38.87 1.99
CA THR A 244 7.92 37.98 1.62
C THR A 244 8.56 36.70 1.10
N CYS A 245 8.51 35.61 1.87
CA CYS A 245 8.98 34.29 1.44
C CYS A 245 8.17 33.85 0.22
N GLN A 246 8.66 34.20 -0.97
CA GLN A 246 8.10 33.69 -2.22
C GLN A 246 8.36 32.19 -2.24
N THR A 247 7.29 31.41 -2.19
CA THR A 247 7.35 29.96 -2.33
C THR A 247 7.99 29.61 -3.67
N GLN A 248 9.14 28.96 -3.65
CA GLN A 248 9.81 28.56 -4.87
C GLN A 248 9.27 27.20 -5.34
N THR A 249 8.56 27.21 -6.46
CA THR A 249 8.08 26.00 -7.14
C THR A 249 8.63 25.93 -8.56
N LEU A 250 8.68 24.73 -9.13
CA LEU A 250 9.09 24.53 -10.52
C LEU A 250 7.95 24.91 -11.47
N CYS A 251 8.30 25.49 -12.62
CA CYS A 251 7.38 25.61 -13.73
C CYS A 251 7.13 24.22 -14.34
N TYR A 252 5.89 23.99 -14.79
CA TYR A 252 5.55 22.77 -15.52
C TYR A 252 6.34 22.70 -16.84
N PRO A 253 6.95 21.56 -17.21
CA PRO A 253 7.69 21.44 -18.47
C PRO A 253 6.77 21.61 -19.68
N ASN A 254 7.20 22.39 -20.67
CA ASN A 254 6.38 22.70 -21.84
C ASN A 254 6.16 21.49 -22.78
N ASP A 255 7.06 20.51 -22.72
CA ASP A 255 7.05 19.28 -23.50
C ASP A 255 6.38 18.11 -22.77
N ALA A 256 6.03 18.27 -21.49
CA ALA A 256 5.32 17.26 -20.72
C ALA A 256 3.82 17.20 -21.12
N PRO A 257 3.19 16.01 -21.07
CA PRO A 257 1.76 15.87 -21.35
C PRO A 257 0.93 16.76 -20.43
N SER A 258 0.00 17.55 -20.96
CA SER A 258 -0.82 18.47 -20.13
C SER A 258 -1.85 17.76 -19.24
N PHE A 259 -1.96 16.44 -19.33
CA PHE A 259 -2.86 15.60 -18.54
C PHE A 259 -2.26 14.21 -18.34
N GLY A 260 -2.73 13.50 -17.31
CA GLY A 260 -2.35 12.13 -17.01
C GLY A 260 -1.36 12.02 -15.85
N TRP A 261 -0.71 10.86 -15.75
CA TRP A 261 0.03 10.46 -14.56
C TRP A 261 1.13 11.45 -14.15
N PHE A 262 1.85 12.02 -15.12
CA PHE A 262 2.95 12.94 -14.85
C PHE A 262 2.44 14.29 -14.35
N PHE A 263 1.39 14.83 -14.97
CA PHE A 263 0.75 16.07 -14.51
C PHE A 263 0.35 15.97 -13.04
N ASP A 264 -0.37 14.90 -12.69
CA ASP A 264 -0.85 14.71 -11.32
C ASP A 264 0.29 14.43 -10.32
N ALA A 265 1.33 13.68 -10.74
CA ALA A 265 2.51 13.45 -9.92
C ALA A 265 3.32 14.73 -9.70
N PHE A 266 3.49 15.55 -10.74
CA PHE A 266 4.21 16.82 -10.67
C PHE A 266 3.48 17.80 -9.77
N ASP A 267 2.18 18.03 -9.98
CA ASP A 267 1.36 18.89 -9.11
C ASP A 267 1.43 18.42 -7.65
N TYR A 268 1.38 17.10 -7.44
CA TYR A 268 1.53 16.54 -6.11
C TYR A 268 2.93 16.80 -5.52
N LEU A 269 4.01 16.59 -6.27
CA LEU A 269 5.38 16.66 -5.72
C LEU A 269 5.95 18.07 -5.63
N ASN A 270 5.45 19.02 -6.44
CA ASN A 270 5.97 20.39 -6.61
C ASN A 270 5.62 21.31 -5.43
N VAL A 271 6.15 20.98 -4.26
CA VAL A 271 6.05 21.77 -3.03
C VAL A 271 7.38 22.42 -2.69
N ASP A 272 7.32 23.60 -2.07
CA ASP A 272 8.52 24.26 -1.55
C ASP A 272 8.98 23.54 -0.28
N LEU A 273 10.01 22.70 -0.41
CA LEU A 273 10.73 22.10 0.72
C LEU A 273 12.19 22.62 0.83
N GLY A 274 12.52 23.69 0.11
CA GLY A 274 13.86 24.26 0.03
C GLY A 274 14.60 23.90 -1.26
N SER A 275 15.71 24.60 -1.50
CA SER A 275 16.46 24.54 -2.76
C SER A 275 17.03 23.16 -3.08
N GLN A 276 17.42 22.38 -2.08
CA GLN A 276 17.95 21.02 -2.28
C GLN A 276 16.86 20.09 -2.84
N TYR A 277 15.67 20.08 -2.25
CA TYR A 277 14.54 19.31 -2.75
C TYR A 277 14.05 19.80 -4.13
N LEU A 278 14.07 21.12 -4.36
CA LEU A 278 13.77 21.68 -5.68
C LEU A 278 14.75 21.19 -6.76
N THR A 279 16.03 21.06 -6.40
CA THR A 279 17.07 20.52 -7.28
C THR A 279 16.82 19.04 -7.57
N LEU A 280 16.47 18.26 -6.54
CA LEU A 280 16.07 16.85 -6.68
C LEU A 280 14.90 16.70 -7.67
N LEU A 281 13.86 17.52 -7.52
CA LEU A 281 12.70 17.50 -8.43
C LEU A 281 13.06 17.87 -9.86
N ARG A 282 13.97 18.83 -10.10
CA ARG A 282 14.43 19.16 -11.46
C ARG A 282 15.06 17.95 -12.14
N TYR A 283 15.99 17.26 -11.47
CA TYR A 283 16.60 16.07 -12.05
C TYR A 283 15.63 14.92 -12.25
N TRP A 284 14.60 14.78 -11.41
CA TRP A 284 13.52 13.83 -11.66
C TRP A 284 12.73 14.19 -12.92
N VAL A 285 12.38 15.46 -13.11
CA VAL A 285 11.71 15.94 -14.33
C VAL A 285 12.55 15.66 -15.57
N ASP A 286 13.85 15.96 -15.52
CA ASP A 286 14.78 15.70 -16.64
C ASP A 286 14.89 14.19 -16.94
N HIS A 287 14.91 13.35 -15.90
CA HIS A 287 14.90 11.90 -16.03
C HIS A 287 13.61 11.38 -16.71
N GLU A 288 12.44 11.88 -16.33
CA GLU A 288 11.18 11.50 -16.98
C GLU A 288 11.07 12.04 -18.42
N CYS A 289 11.57 13.26 -18.67
CA CYS A 289 11.68 13.85 -20.01
C CYS A 289 12.53 12.98 -20.95
N LYS A 290 13.72 12.56 -20.48
CA LYS A 290 14.62 11.65 -21.19
C LYS A 290 13.96 10.31 -21.53
N ASN A 291 13.06 9.84 -20.67
CA ASN A 291 12.27 8.62 -20.89
C ASN A 291 10.95 8.87 -21.64
N GLN A 292 10.80 10.04 -22.28
CA GLN A 292 9.65 10.42 -23.10
C GLN A 292 8.31 10.35 -22.34
N TRP A 293 8.33 10.60 -21.03
CA TRP A 293 7.12 10.57 -20.18
C TRP A 293 6.39 9.22 -20.21
N LYS A 294 7.08 8.14 -20.62
CA LYS A 294 6.50 6.81 -20.72
C LYS A 294 6.07 6.35 -19.33
N CYS A 295 4.95 5.63 -19.30
CA CYS A 295 4.43 5.04 -18.10
C CYS A 295 4.14 3.59 -18.41
N SER A 296 4.92 2.70 -17.82
CA SER A 296 4.56 1.30 -17.91
C SER A 296 3.26 1.05 -17.14
N GLY A 297 2.40 0.25 -17.78
CA GLY A 297 1.23 -0.31 -17.14
C GLY A 297 1.59 -1.33 -16.07
N ASP A 298 2.78 -1.94 -16.15
CA ASP A 298 3.21 -2.99 -15.24
C ASP A 298 3.80 -2.42 -13.94
N TYR A 299 3.17 -2.75 -12.81
CA TYR A 299 3.65 -2.37 -11.48
C TYR A 299 5.01 -3.01 -11.14
N ARG A 300 5.40 -4.08 -11.84
CA ARG A 300 6.67 -4.79 -11.67
C ARG A 300 7.87 -3.99 -12.18
N GLU A 301 7.63 -2.99 -13.02
CA GLU A 301 8.68 -2.09 -13.51
C GLU A 301 9.11 -1.03 -12.50
N GLY A 302 8.39 -0.88 -11.38
CA GLY A 302 8.80 -0.01 -10.30
C GLY A 302 10.00 -0.52 -9.50
N PHE A 303 10.35 0.21 -8.45
CA PHE A 303 11.37 -0.24 -7.50
C PHE A 303 10.97 -1.52 -6.77
N ALA A 304 11.95 -2.24 -6.25
CA ALA A 304 11.71 -3.39 -5.39
C ALA A 304 10.88 -3.00 -4.15
N LYS A 305 10.04 -3.93 -3.69
CA LYS A 305 9.17 -3.76 -2.50
C LYS A 305 9.89 -4.07 -1.19
N PHE A 306 11.04 -4.73 -1.25
CA PHE A 306 11.82 -5.10 -0.07
C PHE A 306 12.14 -3.85 0.76
N ARG A 307 11.89 -3.91 2.08
CA ARG A 307 12.09 -2.82 3.05
C ARG A 307 11.33 -1.51 2.80
N ARG A 308 10.44 -1.45 1.80
CA ARG A 308 9.63 -0.26 1.51
C ARG A 308 8.76 0.12 2.72
N PRO A 309 8.69 1.40 3.12
CA PRO A 309 7.82 1.83 4.21
C PRO A 309 6.36 1.43 3.96
N LEU A 310 5.68 0.92 4.99
CA LEU A 310 4.29 0.45 4.87
C LEU A 310 3.34 1.56 4.42
N LEU A 311 3.60 2.79 4.84
CA LEU A 311 2.85 3.96 4.40
C LEU A 311 2.91 4.17 2.89
N CYS A 312 4.07 3.93 2.26
CA CYS A 312 4.21 4.03 0.81
C CYS A 312 3.36 2.94 0.12
N ASN A 313 3.26 1.72 0.67
CA ASN A 313 2.35 0.67 0.16
C ASN A 313 0.87 1.06 0.28
N LYS A 314 0.47 1.60 1.44
CA LYS A 314 -0.88 2.12 1.67
C LYS A 314 -1.21 3.22 0.67
N TRP A 315 -0.31 4.16 0.43
CA TRP A 315 -0.50 5.24 -0.54
C TRP A 315 -0.63 4.73 -1.97
N ILE A 316 0.22 3.79 -2.41
CA ILE A 316 0.11 3.17 -3.74
C ILE A 316 -1.23 2.44 -3.90
N ARG A 317 -1.61 1.59 -2.94
CA ARG A 317 -2.90 0.85 -2.95
C ARG A 317 -4.10 1.79 -2.99
N ASN A 318 -4.02 2.90 -2.26
CA ASN A 318 -5.07 3.94 -2.26
C ASN A 318 -4.93 4.94 -3.41
N ARG A 319 -4.30 4.54 -4.52
CA ARG A 319 -4.22 5.34 -5.76
C ARG A 319 -3.57 6.71 -5.59
N ARG A 320 -2.58 6.78 -4.71
CA ARG A 320 -1.68 7.90 -4.58
C ARG A 320 -2.45 9.20 -4.29
N TYR A 321 -2.23 10.21 -5.13
CA TYR A 321 -2.69 11.58 -5.01
C TYR A 321 -4.21 11.80 -5.22
N TYR A 322 -4.97 10.84 -5.77
CA TYR A 322 -6.41 11.05 -6.01
C TYR A 322 -7.31 10.79 -4.80
N ARG A 323 -6.96 9.82 -3.94
CA ARG A 323 -7.82 9.38 -2.84
C ARG A 323 -7.17 9.43 -1.47
N TYR A 324 -5.84 9.43 -1.43
CA TYR A 324 -5.12 9.37 -0.17
C TYR A 324 -4.14 10.53 -0.06
N GLN A 325 -4.58 11.55 0.68
CA GLN A 325 -3.67 12.53 1.23
C GLN A 325 -3.13 11.96 2.54
N VAL A 326 -1.82 11.72 2.56
CA VAL A 326 -1.10 11.33 3.77
C VAL A 326 -1.26 12.45 4.78
N ASP A 327 -1.78 12.11 5.95
CA ASP A 327 -1.84 13.03 7.09
C ASP A 327 -0.50 12.89 7.81
N VAL A 328 0.43 13.79 7.49
CA VAL A 328 1.85 13.69 7.88
C VAL A 328 2.03 13.53 9.40
N ASP A 329 1.19 14.20 10.19
CA ASP A 329 1.18 14.12 11.66
C ASP A 329 0.63 12.76 12.13
N LYS A 330 -0.54 12.35 11.62
CA LYS A 330 -1.21 11.11 12.08
C LYS A 330 -0.52 9.84 11.58
N ASP A 331 0.01 9.89 10.37
CA ASP A 331 0.71 8.77 9.73
C ASP A 331 2.19 8.69 10.16
N GLY A 332 2.67 9.62 10.99
CA GLY A 332 4.00 9.55 11.63
C GLY A 332 5.17 9.68 10.65
N CYS A 333 5.04 10.53 9.63
CA CYS A 333 6.03 10.67 8.54
C CYS A 333 7.37 11.30 8.97
N SER A 334 7.40 11.94 10.14
CA SER A 334 8.62 12.46 10.78
C SER A 334 9.06 11.61 11.98
N SER A 335 8.45 10.43 12.16
CA SER A 335 8.89 9.55 13.23
C SER A 335 10.29 9.00 12.92
N PRO A 336 11.11 8.74 13.95
CA PRO A 336 12.37 8.02 13.76
C PRO A 336 12.17 6.66 13.07
N GLY A 337 11.04 5.99 13.31
CA GLY A 337 10.69 4.73 12.64
C GLY A 337 10.55 4.88 11.13
N PHE A 338 9.78 5.88 10.67
CA PHE A 338 9.65 6.16 9.24
C PHE A 338 10.98 6.52 8.58
N THR A 339 11.80 7.30 9.30
CA THR A 339 13.15 7.67 8.86
C THR A 339 14.02 6.43 8.61
N LEU A 340 14.06 5.51 9.58
CA LEU A 340 14.82 4.26 9.47
C LEU A 340 14.30 3.35 8.35
N GLU A 341 12.98 3.23 8.19
CA GLU A 341 12.37 2.45 7.11
C GLU A 341 12.73 3.02 5.73
N LEU A 342 12.65 4.35 5.56
CA LEU A 342 12.95 5.00 4.30
C LEU A 342 14.44 4.86 3.94
N TRP A 343 15.34 5.05 4.90
CA TRP A 343 16.77 4.82 4.70
C TRP A 343 17.08 3.36 4.36
N ALA A 344 16.50 2.41 5.10
CA ALA A 344 16.69 0.98 4.84
C ALA A 344 16.20 0.60 3.43
N TRP A 345 15.07 1.16 3.00
CA TRP A 345 14.59 0.99 1.63
C TRP A 345 15.57 1.58 0.61
N TRP A 346 15.97 2.84 0.79
CA TRP A 346 16.89 3.51 -0.12
C TRP A 346 18.22 2.77 -0.28
N ILE A 347 18.81 2.31 0.83
CA ILE A 347 20.02 1.48 0.86
C ILE A 347 19.81 0.19 0.08
N SER A 348 18.67 -0.49 0.26
CA SER A 348 18.39 -1.75 -0.44
C SER A 348 18.22 -1.61 -1.95
N LEU A 349 17.95 -0.40 -2.45
CA LEU A 349 17.84 -0.10 -3.88
C LEU A 349 19.21 0.22 -4.49
N GLN A 350 20.23 0.49 -3.68
CA GLN A 350 21.53 0.87 -4.20
C GLN A 350 22.23 -0.31 -4.88
N PRO A 351 23.00 -0.03 -5.96
CA PRO A 351 23.82 -1.05 -6.59
C PRO A 351 24.93 -1.53 -5.64
N LYS A 352 25.41 -2.76 -5.86
CA LYS A 352 26.33 -3.44 -4.94
C LYS A 352 27.68 -2.75 -4.76
N TRP A 353 28.10 -1.95 -5.74
CA TRP A 353 29.35 -1.19 -5.68
C TRP A 353 29.29 -0.03 -4.68
N ARG A 354 28.10 0.45 -4.29
CA ARG A 354 27.99 1.44 -3.21
C ARG A 354 28.29 0.79 -1.88
N SER A 355 29.44 1.17 -1.31
CA SER A 355 29.79 0.80 0.04
C SER A 355 29.04 1.65 1.06
N LEU A 356 28.65 1.03 2.17
CA LEU A 356 28.22 1.73 3.37
C LEU A 356 29.45 2.22 4.13
N THR A 357 29.35 3.39 4.75
CA THR A 357 30.31 3.88 5.75
C THR A 357 30.21 3.05 7.02
N GLU A 358 31.17 3.23 7.94
CA GLU A 358 31.15 2.57 9.26
C GLU A 358 29.85 2.87 10.04
N ASP A 359 29.25 4.03 9.79
CA ASP A 359 27.99 4.47 10.40
C ASP A 359 26.74 3.86 9.73
N GLY A 360 26.90 3.00 8.73
CA GLY A 360 25.79 2.41 7.97
C GLY A 360 25.08 3.41 7.04
N ILE A 361 25.68 4.57 6.77
CA ILE A 361 25.20 5.55 5.79
C ILE A 361 25.88 5.27 4.47
N LEU A 362 25.26 5.58 3.35
CA LEU A 362 25.89 5.36 2.06
C LEU A 362 27.04 6.36 1.85
N ALA A 363 28.19 5.86 1.37
CA ALA A 363 29.31 6.73 1.02
C ALA A 363 28.91 7.70 -0.11
N PRO A 364 29.46 8.94 -0.13
CA PRO A 364 29.22 9.89 -1.22
C PRO A 364 29.60 9.29 -2.57
N VAL A 365 28.76 9.50 -3.57
CA VAL A 365 29.01 9.02 -4.94
C VAL A 365 30.16 9.83 -5.55
N LYS A 366 31.29 9.15 -5.81
CA LYS A 366 32.47 9.75 -6.46
C LYS A 366 32.47 9.55 -7.96
N GLU A 367 32.12 8.33 -8.39
CA GLU A 367 32.10 7.89 -9.77
C GLU A 367 30.86 7.02 -9.97
N PHE A 368 30.26 7.09 -11.16
CA PHE A 368 29.13 6.25 -11.54
C PHE A 368 29.67 5.02 -12.27
N ASP A 369 29.23 3.84 -11.83
CA ASP A 369 29.45 2.57 -12.53
C ASP A 369 28.25 2.25 -13.44
N ASP A 370 28.41 1.34 -14.40
CA ASP A 370 27.42 1.01 -15.43
C ASP A 370 26.13 0.36 -14.86
N ASP A 371 26.14 -0.06 -13.59
CA ASP A 371 25.03 -0.77 -12.93
C ASP A 371 23.92 0.15 -12.37
N LEU A 372 23.84 1.41 -12.82
CA LEU A 372 22.75 2.31 -12.44
C LEU A 372 21.39 1.92 -13.07
N ASN A 373 21.37 0.97 -14.00
CA ASN A 373 20.16 0.51 -14.69
C ASN A 373 19.07 0.00 -13.73
N SER A 374 19.46 -0.56 -12.59
CA SER A 374 18.54 -0.96 -11.53
C SER A 374 17.73 0.21 -10.96
N LEU A 375 18.32 1.41 -10.95
CA LEU A 375 17.74 2.67 -10.49
C LEU A 375 17.11 3.51 -11.61
N GLY A 376 17.32 3.14 -12.88
CA GLY A 376 16.76 3.77 -14.08
C GLY A 376 15.25 3.56 -14.26
N LYS A 377 14.48 3.41 -13.18
CA LYS A 377 13.03 3.26 -13.23
C LYS A 377 12.37 4.60 -13.54
N HIS A 378 11.35 4.62 -14.37
CA HIS A 378 10.60 5.82 -14.76
C HIS A 378 9.09 5.57 -14.62
N GLY A 379 8.28 6.61 -14.80
CA GLY A 379 6.82 6.49 -14.73
C GLY A 379 6.24 6.45 -13.31
N LYS A 380 4.93 6.17 -13.22
CA LYS A 380 4.14 6.26 -11.97
C LYS A 380 4.56 5.31 -10.83
N TYR A 381 5.38 4.29 -11.11
CA TYR A 381 5.89 3.33 -10.13
C TYR A 381 7.40 3.47 -9.86
N GLY A 382 8.08 4.39 -10.56
CA GLY A 382 9.51 4.68 -10.38
C GLY A 382 9.76 5.72 -9.28
N TRP A 383 10.56 6.73 -9.62
CA TRP A 383 11.02 7.78 -8.70
C TRP A 383 9.92 8.53 -7.97
N VAL A 384 8.75 8.69 -8.58
CA VAL A 384 7.57 9.31 -7.95
C VAL A 384 7.28 8.75 -6.56
N VAL A 385 7.47 7.45 -6.35
CA VAL A 385 7.20 6.82 -5.04
C VAL A 385 8.22 7.25 -3.99
N LEU A 386 9.52 7.24 -4.32
CA LEU A 386 10.56 7.70 -3.40
C LEU A 386 10.38 9.18 -3.07
N LEU A 387 10.14 10.01 -4.08
CA LEU A 387 9.93 11.44 -3.93
C LEU A 387 8.71 11.77 -3.06
N ALA A 388 7.64 10.98 -3.16
CA ALA A 388 6.49 11.13 -2.27
C ALA A 388 6.86 10.87 -0.81
N CYS A 389 7.62 9.81 -0.52
CA CYS A 389 8.04 9.48 0.83
C CYS A 389 9.03 10.55 1.40
N VAL A 390 9.93 11.09 0.56
CA VAL A 390 10.81 12.23 0.91
C VAL A 390 10.02 13.52 1.16
N LYS A 391 9.00 13.80 0.33
CA LYS A 391 8.08 14.94 0.51
C LYS A 391 7.37 14.86 1.86
N TRP A 392 6.79 13.71 2.21
CA TRP A 392 6.06 13.56 3.48
C TRP A 392 6.97 13.80 4.68
N TRP A 393 8.18 13.24 4.64
CA TRP A 393 9.16 13.47 5.69
C TRP A 393 9.52 14.96 5.82
N GLY A 394 9.83 15.62 4.70
CA GLY A 394 10.18 17.04 4.70
C GLY A 394 9.05 17.95 5.20
N ILE A 395 7.79 17.65 4.84
CA ILE A 395 6.62 18.36 5.39
C ILE A 395 6.51 18.14 6.91
N GLY A 396 6.70 16.91 7.39
CA GLY A 396 6.60 16.60 8.82
C GLY A 396 7.66 17.31 9.64
N LEU A 397 8.89 17.38 9.14
CA LEU A 397 9.98 18.14 9.77
C LEU A 397 9.69 19.65 9.85
N ARG A 398 8.93 20.20 8.90
CA ARG A 398 8.49 21.59 8.95
C ARG A 398 7.37 21.82 9.97
N GLN A 399 6.44 20.88 10.09
CA GLN A 399 5.28 20.97 10.98
C GLN A 399 5.62 20.73 12.45
N HIS A 400 6.57 19.84 12.75
CA HIS A 400 7.00 19.58 14.12
C HIS A 400 8.15 20.50 14.54
N LEU A 401 7.85 21.47 15.41
CA LEU A 401 8.78 22.47 15.97
C LEU A 401 9.61 21.96 17.17
N ARG A 402 9.79 20.64 17.35
CA ARG A 402 10.44 20.07 18.55
C ARG A 402 11.96 19.96 18.44
N ASP A 403 12.63 19.82 19.58
CA ASP A 403 14.08 19.92 19.79
C ASP A 403 14.94 18.91 18.99
N ASP A 404 14.40 17.74 18.59
CA ASP A 404 15.13 16.73 17.79
C ASP A 404 15.20 17.04 16.28
N LYS A 405 14.75 18.23 15.86
CA LYS A 405 14.69 18.63 14.45
C LYS A 405 16.06 18.65 13.78
N GLY A 406 17.12 18.94 14.52
CA GLY A 406 18.47 19.11 13.98
C GLY A 406 18.96 17.86 13.24
N ASP A 407 18.91 16.71 13.90
CA ASP A 407 19.48 15.47 13.34
C ASP A 407 18.59 14.88 12.25
N GLN A 408 17.27 14.89 12.41
CA GLN A 408 16.40 14.41 11.33
C GLN A 408 16.44 15.31 10.10
N THR A 409 16.57 16.63 10.27
CA THR A 409 16.72 17.55 9.12
C THR A 409 18.02 17.26 8.38
N ARG A 410 19.13 17.05 9.10
CA ARG A 410 20.41 16.64 8.48
C ARG A 410 20.31 15.31 7.74
N GLN A 411 19.60 14.33 8.30
CA GLN A 411 19.38 13.05 7.64
C GLN A 411 18.49 13.17 6.41
N TRP A 412 17.46 14.01 6.45
CA TRP A 412 16.61 14.30 5.30
C TRP A 412 17.41 15.01 4.19
N ASP A 413 18.17 16.05 4.54
CA ASP A 413 19.07 16.75 3.60
C ASP A 413 20.07 15.78 2.97
N ALA A 414 20.71 14.92 3.78
CA ALA A 414 21.65 13.91 3.29
C ALA A 414 20.99 12.95 2.28
N LEU A 415 19.77 12.48 2.55
CA LEU A 415 19.02 11.63 1.63
C LEU A 415 18.68 12.37 0.33
N VAL A 416 18.23 13.62 0.42
CA VAL A 416 17.89 14.47 -0.75
C VAL A 416 19.11 14.69 -1.63
N VAL A 417 20.25 15.05 -1.03
CA VAL A 417 21.53 15.23 -1.75
C VAL A 417 21.94 13.95 -2.45
N ASP A 418 21.82 12.82 -1.75
CA ASP A 418 22.21 11.52 -2.29
C ASP A 418 21.34 11.09 -3.47
N MET A 419 20.01 11.17 -3.32
CA MET A 419 19.06 10.90 -4.42
C MET A 419 19.29 11.84 -5.61
N THR A 420 19.61 13.11 -5.35
CA THR A 420 19.91 14.10 -6.39
C THR A 420 21.11 13.66 -7.21
N LYS A 421 22.18 13.20 -6.55
CA LYS A 421 23.38 12.70 -7.22
C LYS A 421 23.10 11.47 -8.08
N ILE A 422 22.27 10.55 -7.61
CA ILE A 422 21.87 9.39 -8.42
C ILE A 422 21.07 9.80 -9.65
N LEU A 423 20.06 10.68 -9.50
CA LEU A 423 19.28 11.15 -10.65
C LEU A 423 20.14 11.96 -11.63
N GLU A 424 21.06 12.79 -11.14
CA GLU A 424 22.07 13.47 -11.96
C GLU A 424 22.88 12.46 -12.79
N GLY A 425 23.33 11.37 -12.16
CA GLY A 425 24.02 10.26 -12.85
C GLY A 425 23.15 9.58 -13.92
N LEU A 426 21.86 9.34 -13.65
CA LEU A 426 20.93 8.74 -14.63
C LEU A 426 20.66 9.67 -15.82
N VAL A 427 20.54 10.98 -15.57
CA VAL A 427 20.32 11.99 -16.61
C VAL A 427 21.57 12.18 -17.46
N ASN A 428 22.75 12.26 -16.85
CA ASN A 428 24.01 12.55 -17.54
C ASN A 428 24.71 11.30 -18.13
N GLY A 429 24.59 10.14 -17.48
CA GLY A 429 25.40 8.94 -17.73
C GLY A 429 24.99 8.07 -18.92
N CYS A 430 24.05 8.51 -19.77
CA CYS A 430 23.56 7.70 -20.91
C CYS A 430 24.02 8.27 -22.27
N ILE A 431 25.23 8.87 -22.36
CA ILE A 431 25.82 9.35 -23.62
C ILE A 431 26.98 8.44 -24.07
N SER A 432 26.84 7.14 -23.84
CA SER A 432 27.75 6.12 -24.40
C SER A 432 26.93 5.05 -25.12
N GLU A 433 26.29 5.46 -26.22
CA GLU A 433 25.90 4.56 -27.32
C GLU A 433 26.98 4.55 -28.41
#